data_AF-A0A948FAX4-F1
#
_entry.id   AF-A0A948FAX4-F1
#
_cell.length_a   1.000
_cell.length_b   1.000
_cell.length_c   1.000
_cell.angle_alpha   90.00
_cell.angle_beta   90.00
_cell.angle_gamma   90.00
#
_symmetry.space_group_name_H-M   'P 1'
#
loop_
_entity.id
_entity.type
_entity.pdbx_description
1 polymer ?
#
loop_
_entity_poly.entity_id
_entity_poly.type
_entity_poly.pdbx_seq_one_letter_code
_entity_poly.pdbx_strand_id
1 'polypeptide(L)'
;MKEKIGFPYTMLSDDMMQHAAAGYGGQGTLCGSLGACSALINLVTMDKNQTHTQMVAHLLNWYAVSNFPTDRFDAICYFPKQVRVVPNSPLCHISVSTWAMKAGVQVSSKEKKDRCAKVAGEVAFQTVLMLNDYADGKYKQSLPAVSAATAHCLSCHGPAGAENNQQGRMVCDMCHDDHTK
;
A
#
# COMPACT_ATOMS: atom_id res chain seq x y z
N MET A 1 3.24 18.36 -9.12
CA MET A 1 3.61 19.44 -8.16
C MET A 1 4.75 20.30 -8.69
N LYS A 2 5.93 19.74 -8.99
CA LYS A 2 7.08 20.48 -9.56
C LYS A 2 6.71 21.42 -10.72
N GLU A 3 6.12 20.88 -11.79
CA GLU A 3 5.83 21.63 -13.02
C GLU A 3 4.78 22.74 -12.85
N LYS A 4 3.79 22.53 -11.98
CA LYS A 4 2.64 23.43 -11.85
C LYS A 4 2.75 24.43 -10.70
N ILE A 5 3.45 24.06 -9.62
CA ILE A 5 3.58 24.89 -8.41
C ILE A 5 5.00 25.47 -8.29
N GLY A 6 6.04 24.73 -8.70
CA GLY A 6 7.43 25.16 -8.54
C GLY A 6 7.96 24.88 -7.13
N PHE A 7 8.62 25.87 -6.53
CA PHE A 7 9.16 25.79 -5.17
C PHE A 7 8.04 25.53 -4.13
N PRO A 8 8.25 24.70 -3.10
CA PRO A 8 9.49 23.98 -2.74
C PRO A 8 9.68 22.63 -3.44
N TYR A 9 8.72 22.18 -4.25
CA TYR A 9 8.73 20.83 -4.82
C TYR A 9 9.86 20.58 -5.82
N THR A 10 10.34 21.64 -6.47
CA THR A 10 11.51 21.57 -7.38
C THR A 10 12.79 21.13 -6.67
N MET A 11 12.87 21.25 -5.34
CA MET A 11 14.03 20.81 -4.55
C MET A 11 14.01 19.31 -4.24
N LEU A 12 12.90 18.60 -4.46
CA LEU A 12 12.84 17.15 -4.27
C LEU A 12 13.53 16.45 -5.44
N SER A 13 14.37 15.46 -5.20
CA SER A 13 14.97 14.65 -6.28
C SER A 13 13.90 13.74 -6.92
N ASP A 14 13.91 13.61 -8.25
CA ASP A 14 13.05 12.65 -8.95
C ASP A 14 13.43 11.20 -8.63
N ASP A 15 14.69 10.98 -8.26
CA ASP A 15 15.23 9.67 -7.94
C ASP A 15 15.20 9.35 -6.45
N MET A 16 14.66 10.25 -5.62
CA MET A 16 14.65 10.12 -4.16
C MET A 16 14.10 8.78 -3.68
N MET A 17 13.09 8.23 -4.37
CA MET A 17 12.42 6.98 -3.97
C MET A 17 12.88 5.75 -4.76
N GLN A 18 13.95 5.83 -5.56
CA GLN A 18 14.46 4.66 -6.32
C GLN A 18 14.82 3.49 -5.39
N HIS A 19 15.33 3.79 -4.19
CA HIS A 19 15.68 2.77 -3.19
C HIS A 19 14.48 1.94 -2.73
N ALA A 20 13.23 2.40 -2.91
CA ALA A 20 12.02 1.68 -2.52
C ALA A 20 11.70 0.50 -3.46
N ALA A 21 12.41 0.37 -4.59
CA ALA A 21 12.24 -0.70 -5.56
C ALA A 21 12.31 -2.10 -4.91
N ALA A 22 11.42 -2.98 -5.36
CA ALA A 22 11.31 -4.38 -4.91
C ALA A 22 11.19 -4.55 -3.38
N GLY A 23 10.57 -3.58 -2.71
CA GLY A 23 10.36 -3.62 -1.26
C GLY A 23 11.59 -3.18 -0.48
N TYR A 24 12.08 -1.98 -0.82
CA TYR A 24 13.26 -1.33 -0.22
C TYR A 24 14.55 -2.11 -0.39
N GLY A 25 15.30 -1.82 -1.45
CA GLY A 25 16.57 -2.47 -1.76
C GLY A 25 16.43 -3.96 -2.10
N GLY A 26 15.27 -4.37 -2.64
CA GLY A 26 15.03 -5.78 -2.99
C GLY A 26 14.69 -6.71 -1.82
N GLN A 27 14.48 -6.18 -0.61
CA GLN A 27 14.21 -6.98 0.59
C GLN A 27 12.78 -7.53 0.67
N GLY A 28 11.89 -7.12 -0.24
CA GLY A 28 10.50 -7.59 -0.23
C GLY A 28 9.66 -7.05 0.94
N THR A 29 10.09 -5.97 1.58
CA THR A 29 9.38 -5.32 2.71
C THR A 29 8.16 -4.51 2.23
N LEU A 30 7.95 -3.28 2.68
CA LEU A 30 6.82 -2.43 2.24
C LEU A 30 6.84 -2.24 0.72
N CYS A 31 5.69 -2.39 0.05
CA CYS A 31 5.58 -2.08 -1.38
C CYS A 31 6.10 -0.66 -1.67
N GLY A 32 7.04 -0.53 -2.61
CA GLY A 32 7.70 0.75 -2.87
C GLY A 32 6.75 1.87 -3.28
N SER A 33 5.65 1.54 -3.97
CA SER A 33 4.60 2.51 -4.32
C SER A 33 3.89 3.07 -3.08
N LEU A 34 3.63 2.23 -2.07
CA LEU A 34 3.07 2.67 -0.79
C LEU A 34 4.05 3.56 -0.05
N GLY A 35 5.33 3.17 -0.03
CA GLY A 35 6.41 3.95 0.59
C GLY A 35 6.59 5.34 -0.02
N ALA A 36 6.61 5.43 -1.35
CA ALA A 36 6.69 6.70 -2.07
C ALA A 36 5.46 7.58 -1.80
N CYS A 37 4.25 7.01 -1.89
CA CYS A 37 3.02 7.76 -1.66
C CYS A 37 2.88 8.17 -0.19
N SER A 38 3.33 7.36 0.78
CA SER A 38 3.30 7.75 2.19
C SER A 38 4.19 8.96 2.49
N ALA A 39 5.35 9.05 1.84
CA ALA A 39 6.23 10.21 1.98
C ALA A 39 5.56 11.50 1.44
N LEU A 40 4.87 11.40 0.30
CA LEU A 40 4.14 12.52 -0.29
C LEU A 40 2.91 12.92 0.54
N ILE A 41 2.15 11.94 1.05
CA ILE A 41 1.02 12.18 1.97
C ILE A 41 1.52 12.96 3.19
N ASN A 42 2.63 12.52 3.80
CA ASN A 42 3.21 13.20 4.95
C ASN A 42 3.62 14.63 4.64
N LEU A 43 4.21 14.89 3.47
CA LEU A 43 4.61 16.23 3.04
C LEU A 43 3.41 17.19 2.90
N VAL A 44 2.28 16.69 2.41
CA VAL A 44 1.11 17.54 2.04
C VAL A 44 0.09 17.67 3.17
N THR A 45 -0.06 16.65 4.01
CA THR A 45 -1.17 16.54 4.98
C THR A 45 -0.71 16.51 6.44
N MET A 46 0.48 17.07 6.71
CA MET A 46 0.95 17.26 8.06
C MET A 46 0.15 18.36 8.74
N ASP A 47 -0.68 17.97 9.71
CA ASP A 47 -1.54 18.85 10.48
C ASP A 47 -1.60 18.40 11.95
N LYS A 48 -2.29 19.20 12.80
CA LYS A 48 -2.46 18.89 14.22
C LYS A 48 -3.32 17.66 14.48
N ASN A 49 -4.12 17.24 13.52
CA ASN A 49 -5.03 16.10 13.64
C ASN A 49 -4.36 14.78 13.22
N GLN A 50 -3.08 14.82 12.81
CA GLN A 50 -2.34 13.68 12.28
C GLN A 50 -3.03 13.04 11.07
N THR A 51 -3.63 13.85 10.20
CA THR A 51 -4.34 13.35 9.00
C THR A 51 -3.41 12.52 8.12
N HIS A 52 -2.14 12.90 7.99
CA HIS A 52 -1.12 12.09 7.31
C HIS A 52 -1.04 10.64 7.81
N THR A 53 -0.99 10.41 9.13
CA THR A 53 -0.90 9.06 9.70
C THR A 53 -2.16 8.25 9.38
N GLN A 54 -3.33 8.88 9.52
CA GLN A 54 -4.62 8.25 9.23
C GLN A 54 -4.75 7.91 7.74
N MET A 55 -4.33 8.81 6.85
CA MET A 55 -4.35 8.61 5.40
C MET A 55 -3.36 7.55 4.93
N VAL A 56 -2.16 7.48 5.52
CA VAL A 56 -1.23 6.39 5.25
C VAL A 56 -1.83 5.05 5.69
N ALA A 57 -2.41 4.96 6.88
CA ALA A 57 -3.07 3.74 7.34
C ALA A 57 -4.23 3.34 6.40
N HIS A 58 -5.03 4.31 5.97
CA HIS A 58 -6.08 4.10 4.98
C HIS A 58 -5.52 3.53 3.66
N LEU A 59 -4.46 4.13 3.11
CA LEU A 59 -3.83 3.65 1.87
C LEU A 59 -3.34 2.20 1.98
N LEU A 60 -2.65 1.87 3.08
CA LEU A 60 -2.12 0.53 3.32
C LEU A 60 -3.25 -0.51 3.47
N ASN A 61 -4.31 -0.16 4.18
CA ASN A 61 -5.47 -1.03 4.35
C ASN A 61 -6.22 -1.24 3.04
N TRP A 62 -6.46 -0.16 2.30
CA TRP A 62 -7.06 -0.22 0.96
C TRP A 62 -6.23 -1.12 0.03
N TYR A 63 -4.91 -0.97 0.03
CA TYR A 63 -4.04 -1.81 -0.79
C TYR A 63 -4.18 -3.29 -0.44
N ALA A 64 -4.16 -3.62 0.86
CA ALA A 64 -4.19 -4.99 1.33
C ALA A 64 -5.46 -5.74 0.88
N VAL A 65 -6.60 -5.05 0.77
CA VAL A 65 -7.89 -5.65 0.41
C VAL A 65 -8.29 -5.43 -1.05
N SER A 66 -7.52 -4.67 -1.82
CA SER A 66 -7.83 -4.37 -3.21
C SER A 66 -7.43 -5.52 -4.15
N ASN A 67 -8.29 -5.80 -5.12
CA ASN A 67 -8.06 -6.88 -6.09
C ASN A 67 -7.21 -6.39 -7.28
N PHE A 68 -5.91 -6.64 -7.22
CA PHE A 68 -4.92 -6.08 -8.15
C PHE A 68 -4.32 -7.09 -9.14
N PRO A 69 -3.85 -6.62 -10.32
CA PRO A 69 -3.98 -5.25 -10.83
C PRO A 69 -5.38 -4.99 -11.41
N THR A 70 -5.85 -3.73 -11.43
CA THR A 70 -7.11 -3.41 -12.12
C THR A 70 -6.89 -3.22 -13.63
N ASP A 71 -7.96 -3.03 -14.39
CA ASP A 71 -7.89 -2.78 -15.85
C ASP A 71 -7.69 -1.30 -16.19
N ARG A 72 -7.61 -0.39 -15.20
CA ARG A 72 -7.50 1.07 -15.43
C ARG A 72 -6.38 1.45 -16.39
N PHE A 73 -5.28 0.70 -16.36
CA PHE A 73 -4.08 0.96 -17.13
C PHE A 73 -3.87 -0.03 -18.28
N ASP A 74 -4.85 -0.87 -18.60
CA ASP A 74 -4.72 -1.89 -19.65
C ASP A 74 -4.38 -1.30 -21.02
N ALA A 75 -4.92 -0.12 -21.31
CA ALA A 75 -4.70 0.57 -22.60
C ALA A 75 -3.26 1.08 -22.80
N ILE A 76 -2.44 1.15 -21.74
CA ILE A 76 -1.09 1.72 -21.78
C ILE A 76 -0.02 0.75 -21.27
N CYS A 77 -0.39 -0.49 -20.97
CA CYS A 77 0.52 -1.53 -20.46
C CYS A 77 0.79 -2.58 -21.53
N TYR A 78 1.86 -3.37 -21.34
CA TYR A 78 2.24 -4.40 -22.31
C TYR A 78 1.43 -5.70 -22.14
N PHE A 79 0.92 -5.96 -20.94
CA PHE A 79 0.19 -7.17 -20.59
C PHE A 79 -1.18 -6.78 -20.01
N PRO A 80 -2.21 -6.54 -20.85
CA PRO A 80 -3.55 -6.24 -20.38
C PRO A 80 -4.22 -7.48 -19.77
N LYS A 81 -5.30 -7.28 -18.99
CA LYS A 81 -6.16 -8.34 -18.44
C LYS A 81 -5.42 -9.42 -17.63
N GLN A 82 -4.40 -9.02 -16.88
CA GLN A 82 -3.67 -9.93 -15.99
C GLN A 82 -4.58 -10.50 -14.90
N VAL A 83 -4.25 -11.71 -14.46
CA VAL A 83 -4.92 -12.35 -13.32
C VAL A 83 -4.88 -11.42 -12.11
N ARG A 84 -5.99 -11.34 -11.38
CA ARG A 84 -6.10 -10.49 -10.19
C ARG A 84 -5.99 -11.30 -8.92
N VAL A 85 -5.36 -10.72 -7.91
CA VAL A 85 -5.31 -11.25 -6.54
C VAL A 85 -5.52 -10.13 -5.53
N VAL A 86 -6.16 -10.46 -4.42
CA VAL A 86 -6.13 -9.64 -3.21
C VAL A 86 -4.83 -9.98 -2.47
N PRO A 87 -3.93 -9.02 -2.22
CA PRO A 87 -2.62 -9.33 -1.66
C PRO A 87 -2.66 -9.67 -0.16
N ASN A 88 -3.71 -9.27 0.56
CA ASN A 88 -3.89 -9.41 2.01
C ASN A 88 -2.76 -8.80 2.86
N SER A 89 -1.83 -8.08 2.26
CA SER A 89 -0.67 -7.50 2.94
C SER A 89 -0.11 -6.32 2.14
N PRO A 90 0.36 -5.24 2.81
CA PRO A 90 1.14 -4.18 2.17
C PRO A 90 2.58 -4.61 1.81
N LEU A 91 3.02 -5.80 2.22
CA LEU A 91 4.35 -6.32 1.95
C LEU A 91 4.50 -6.75 0.48
N CYS A 92 5.56 -6.27 -0.15
CA CYS A 92 5.94 -6.55 -1.53
C CYS A 92 6.16 -8.05 -1.75
N HIS A 93 6.82 -8.73 -0.80
CA HIS A 93 7.06 -10.17 -0.84
C HIS A 93 5.75 -10.95 -0.96
N ILE A 94 4.79 -10.71 -0.06
CA ILE A 94 3.50 -11.39 -0.05
C ILE A 94 2.70 -11.04 -1.32
N SER A 95 2.60 -9.76 -1.66
CA SER A 95 1.83 -9.30 -2.83
C SER A 95 2.34 -9.88 -4.16
N VAL A 96 3.66 -9.82 -4.40
CA VAL A 96 4.26 -10.28 -5.66
C VAL A 96 4.25 -11.80 -5.74
N SER A 97 4.64 -12.50 -4.66
CA SER A 97 4.75 -13.96 -4.69
C SER A 97 3.38 -14.62 -4.83
N THR A 98 2.37 -14.12 -4.11
CA THR A 98 0.97 -14.60 -4.23
C THR A 98 0.45 -14.44 -5.65
N TRP A 99 0.68 -13.26 -6.24
CA TRP A 99 0.27 -13.01 -7.63
C TRP A 99 1.02 -13.90 -8.62
N ALA A 100 2.34 -14.02 -8.50
CA ALA A 100 3.17 -14.79 -9.41
C ALA A 100 2.79 -16.28 -9.41
N MET A 101 2.55 -16.85 -8.23
CA MET A 101 2.03 -18.22 -8.08
C MET A 101 0.68 -18.38 -8.77
N LYS A 102 -0.26 -17.45 -8.56
CA LYS A 102 -1.60 -17.51 -9.15
C LYS A 102 -1.58 -17.34 -10.67
N ALA A 103 -0.69 -16.47 -11.18
CA ALA A 103 -0.53 -16.21 -12.60
C ALA A 103 0.31 -17.29 -13.31
N GLY A 104 1.00 -18.16 -12.57
CA GLY A 104 1.86 -19.19 -13.15
C GLY A 104 3.12 -18.62 -13.82
N VAL A 105 3.67 -17.51 -13.31
CA VAL A 105 4.83 -16.83 -13.91
C VAL A 105 5.99 -16.68 -12.92
N GLN A 106 7.19 -16.48 -13.45
CA GLN A 106 8.38 -16.21 -12.64
C GLN A 106 8.41 -14.75 -12.14
N VAL A 107 9.02 -14.50 -10.98
CA VAL A 107 9.20 -13.14 -10.44
C VAL A 107 10.21 -12.30 -11.25
N SER A 108 10.95 -12.89 -12.19
CA SER A 108 11.80 -12.17 -13.14
C SER A 108 11.05 -11.73 -14.42
N SER A 109 9.82 -12.21 -14.61
CA SER A 109 9.03 -12.02 -15.84
C SER A 109 8.69 -10.56 -16.15
N LYS A 110 8.45 -10.28 -17.43
CA LYS A 110 8.00 -8.95 -17.88
C LYS A 110 6.57 -8.68 -17.41
N GLU A 111 5.74 -9.71 -17.39
CA GLU A 111 4.38 -9.75 -16.87
C GLU A 111 4.34 -9.23 -15.42
N LYS A 112 5.23 -9.75 -14.56
CA LYS A 112 5.31 -9.26 -13.18
C LYS A 112 5.72 -7.79 -13.12
N LYS A 113 6.73 -7.38 -13.91
CA LYS A 113 7.19 -5.98 -13.93
C LYS A 113 6.05 -5.04 -14.35
N ASP A 114 5.30 -5.40 -15.38
CA ASP A 114 4.13 -4.67 -15.86
C ASP A 114 3.02 -4.62 -14.80
N ARG A 115 2.74 -5.75 -14.11
CA ARG A 115 1.82 -5.80 -12.97
C ARG A 115 2.22 -4.83 -11.85
N CYS A 116 3.50 -4.80 -11.47
CA CYS A 116 4.00 -3.85 -10.46
C CYS A 116 3.85 -2.39 -10.92
N ALA A 117 4.04 -2.09 -12.20
CA ALA A 117 3.82 -0.75 -12.74
C ALA A 117 2.33 -0.36 -12.68
N LYS A 118 1.42 -1.28 -13.04
CA LYS A 118 -0.03 -1.06 -12.89
C LYS A 118 -0.43 -0.80 -11.43
N VAL A 119 0.07 -1.61 -10.50
CA VAL A 119 -0.16 -1.42 -9.06
C VAL A 119 0.39 -0.08 -8.58
N ALA A 120 1.57 0.35 -9.06
CA ALA A 120 2.10 1.67 -8.74
C ALA A 120 1.17 2.80 -9.21
N GLY A 121 0.62 2.67 -10.42
CA GLY A 121 -0.40 3.59 -10.94
C GLY A 121 -1.65 3.65 -10.08
N GLU A 122 -2.16 2.50 -9.60
CA GLU A 122 -3.34 2.46 -8.73
C GLU A 122 -3.08 3.13 -7.39
N VAL A 123 -1.93 2.86 -6.76
CA VAL A 123 -1.56 3.47 -5.48
C VAL A 123 -1.41 4.98 -5.62
N ALA A 124 -0.79 5.45 -6.71
CA ALA A 124 -0.69 6.88 -7.01
C ALA A 124 -2.08 7.51 -7.25
N PHE A 125 -2.95 6.85 -8.03
CA PHE A 125 -4.30 7.32 -8.30
C PHE A 125 -5.12 7.44 -7.02
N GLN A 126 -5.13 6.40 -6.17
CA GLN A 126 -5.82 6.42 -4.89
C GLN A 126 -5.28 7.50 -3.96
N THR A 127 -3.96 7.69 -3.93
CA THR A 127 -3.32 8.75 -3.14
C THR A 127 -3.80 10.13 -3.58
N VAL A 128 -3.85 10.39 -4.89
CA VAL A 128 -4.35 11.66 -5.43
C VAL A 128 -5.82 11.89 -5.07
N LEU A 129 -6.68 10.86 -5.14
CA LEU A 129 -8.08 11.00 -4.71
C LEU A 129 -8.19 11.45 -3.25
N MET A 130 -7.45 10.79 -2.34
CA MET A 130 -7.46 11.16 -0.91
C MET A 130 -6.89 12.55 -0.66
N LEU A 131 -5.84 12.95 -1.38
CA LEU A 131 -5.25 14.29 -1.26
C LEU A 131 -6.19 15.38 -1.79
N ASN A 132 -6.93 15.11 -2.87
CA ASN A 132 -7.95 16.03 -3.39
C ASN A 132 -9.09 16.20 -2.39
N ASP A 133 -9.60 15.10 -1.83
CA ASP A 133 -10.62 15.15 -0.77
C ASP A 133 -10.13 15.93 0.45
N TYR A 134 -8.84 15.79 0.80
CA TYR A 134 -8.24 16.54 1.90
C TYR A 134 -8.18 18.04 1.60
N ALA A 135 -7.72 18.42 0.42
CA ALA A 135 -7.66 19.82 -0.02
C ALA A 135 -9.06 20.49 -0.02
N ASP A 136 -10.10 19.71 -0.34
CA ASP A 136 -11.50 20.15 -0.32
C ASP A 136 -12.12 20.15 1.10
N GLY A 137 -11.41 19.72 2.14
CA GLY A 137 -11.96 19.55 3.49
C GLY A 137 -12.98 18.41 3.61
N LYS A 138 -13.02 17.50 2.64
CA LYS A 138 -13.96 16.38 2.55
C LYS A 138 -13.36 15.04 2.97
N TYR A 139 -12.05 14.97 3.19
CA TYR A 139 -11.38 13.72 3.55
C TYR A 139 -11.98 13.13 4.83
N LYS A 140 -12.49 11.90 4.69
CA LYS A 140 -12.97 11.07 5.80
C LYS A 140 -12.42 9.68 5.61
N GLN A 141 -11.84 9.13 6.66
CA GLN A 141 -11.44 7.73 6.65
C GLN A 141 -12.69 6.84 6.60
N SER A 142 -12.80 5.99 5.58
CA SER A 142 -13.99 5.18 5.33
C SER A 142 -13.77 3.67 5.48
N LEU A 143 -12.52 3.20 5.54
CA LEU A 143 -12.21 1.79 5.71
C LEU A 143 -12.03 1.40 7.18
N PRO A 144 -12.56 0.23 7.62
CA PRO A 144 -12.29 -0.30 8.94
C PRO A 144 -10.79 -0.48 9.15
N ALA A 145 -10.32 -0.20 10.37
CA ALA A 145 -8.89 -0.17 10.67
C ALA A 145 -8.22 -1.55 10.52
N VAL A 146 -8.96 -2.65 10.71
CA VAL A 146 -8.51 -4.05 10.64
C VAL A 146 -9.69 -4.99 10.32
N SER A 147 -9.40 -6.22 9.88
CA SER A 147 -10.42 -7.27 9.73
C SER A 147 -10.91 -7.80 11.08
N ALA A 148 -12.03 -8.54 11.10
CA ALA A 148 -12.53 -9.18 12.33
C ALA A 148 -11.52 -10.20 12.91
N ALA A 149 -10.85 -10.98 12.04
CA ALA A 149 -9.83 -11.93 12.47
C ALA A 149 -8.62 -11.21 13.10
N THR A 150 -8.15 -10.13 12.51
CA THR A 150 -7.08 -9.31 13.10
C THR A 150 -7.52 -8.66 14.40
N ALA A 151 -8.77 -8.18 14.48
CA ALA A 151 -9.33 -7.60 15.71
C ALA A 151 -9.37 -8.60 16.87
N HIS A 152 -9.68 -9.87 16.58
CA HIS A 152 -9.62 -10.98 17.55
C HIS A 152 -8.21 -11.15 18.12
N CYS A 153 -7.17 -11.21 17.28
CA CYS A 153 -5.80 -11.31 17.78
C CYS A 153 -5.40 -10.08 18.61
N LEU A 154 -5.78 -8.88 18.15
CA LEU A 154 -5.43 -7.61 18.80
C LEU A 154 -6.15 -7.37 20.12
N SER A 155 -7.23 -8.09 20.45
CA SER A 155 -7.89 -7.95 21.75
C SER A 155 -7.02 -8.41 22.91
N CYS A 156 -6.10 -9.35 22.67
CA CYS A 156 -5.13 -9.83 23.66
C CYS A 156 -3.70 -9.32 23.38
N HIS A 157 -3.25 -9.39 22.12
CA HIS A 157 -1.87 -9.07 21.76
C HIS A 157 -1.63 -7.60 21.41
N GLY A 158 -2.69 -6.84 21.12
CA GLY A 158 -2.58 -5.43 20.77
C GLY A 158 -2.28 -4.55 21.98
N PRO A 159 -2.01 -3.24 21.77
CA PRO A 159 -1.59 -2.33 22.84
C PRO A 159 -2.56 -2.16 24.02
N ALA A 160 -3.84 -2.50 23.83
CA ALA A 160 -4.87 -2.46 24.87
C ALA A 160 -5.17 -3.84 25.48
N GLY A 161 -4.58 -4.90 24.94
CA GLY A 161 -4.77 -6.26 25.40
C GLY A 161 -3.82 -6.63 26.54
N ALA A 162 -4.13 -7.72 27.24
CA ALA A 162 -3.37 -8.16 28.41
C ALA A 162 -1.91 -8.57 28.08
N GLU A 163 -1.67 -9.12 26.89
CA GLU A 163 -0.34 -9.58 26.48
C GLU A 163 0.54 -8.43 25.98
N ASN A 164 -0.06 -7.47 25.26
CA ASN A 164 0.59 -6.26 24.74
C ASN A 164 1.99 -6.53 24.14
N ASN A 165 2.09 -7.56 23.31
CA ASN A 165 3.35 -8.05 22.77
C ASN A 165 3.40 -8.01 21.23
N GLN A 166 2.41 -7.37 20.59
CA GLN A 166 2.40 -7.16 19.15
C GLN A 166 2.13 -5.70 18.76
N GLN A 167 2.89 -5.24 17.77
CA GLN A 167 2.71 -3.96 17.11
C GLN A 167 2.38 -4.15 15.64
N GLY A 168 1.29 -3.53 15.19
CA GLY A 168 0.88 -3.52 13.78
C GLY A 168 -0.59 -3.84 13.59
N ARG A 169 -1.03 -3.79 12.34
CA ARG A 169 -2.44 -3.95 11.93
C ARG A 169 -2.61 -4.79 10.66
N MET A 170 -1.53 -5.44 10.20
CA MET A 170 -1.61 -6.37 9.07
C MET A 170 -2.41 -7.61 9.47
N VAL A 171 -2.91 -8.32 8.46
CA VAL A 171 -3.54 -9.62 8.70
C VAL A 171 -2.53 -10.60 9.32
N CYS A 172 -2.99 -11.39 10.29
CA CYS A 172 -2.11 -12.26 11.09
C CYS A 172 -1.94 -13.65 10.46
N ASP A 173 -2.99 -14.16 9.83
CA ASP A 173 -3.11 -15.53 9.30
C ASP A 173 -2.23 -15.83 8.08
N MET A 174 -1.61 -14.80 7.49
CA MET A 174 -0.59 -14.96 6.45
C MET A 174 0.75 -15.44 7.00
N CYS A 175 0.98 -15.34 8.32
CA CYS A 175 2.25 -15.71 8.96
C CYS A 175 2.09 -16.47 10.29
N HIS A 176 0.92 -16.41 10.92
CA HIS A 176 0.66 -16.98 12.23
C HIS A 176 -0.60 -17.83 12.21
N ASP A 177 -0.55 -18.98 12.88
CA ASP A 177 -1.74 -19.76 13.14
C ASP A 177 -2.49 -19.23 14.37
N ASP A 178 -3.82 -19.32 14.34
CA ASP A 178 -4.66 -18.96 15.48
C ASP A 178 -4.64 -20.09 16.51
N HIS A 179 -3.96 -19.85 17.64
CA HIS A 179 -3.81 -20.82 18.74
C HIS A 179 -5.01 -20.85 19.70
N THR A 180 -6.09 -20.12 19.39
CA THR A 180 -7.33 -20.13 20.17
C THR A 180 -8.42 -21.00 19.54
N LYS A 181 -8.14 -21.56 18.35
CA LYS A 181 -9.01 -22.51 17.64
C LYS A 181 -8.77 -23.94 18.09
#